data_AF-A0A7L4YTS4-F1
#
_entry.id   AF-A0A7L4YTS4-F1
#
_cell.length_a   1.000
_cell.length_b   1.000
_cell.length_c   1.000
_cell.angle_alpha   90.00
_cell.angle_beta   90.00
_cell.angle_gamma   90.00
#
_symmetry.space_group_name_H-M   'P 1'
#
loop_
_entity.id
_entity.type
_entity.pdbx_description
1 polymer ?
#
loop_
_entity_poly.entity_id
_entity_poly.type
_entity_poly.pdbx_seq_one_letter_code
_entity_poly.pdbx_strand_id
1 'polypeptide(L)'
;MNQIPGTENGADRITVLWAEVLGTGSDPDLGFLENGGDSFRALTLSTMIHEETGVEIDFLDILESENAHAVRDLVRSAADSS
;
A
#
# COMPACT_ATOMS: atom_id res chain seq x y z
N MET A 1 -27.16 -8.02 19.75
CA MET A 1 -26.84 -7.47 18.43
C MET A 1 -25.73 -8.30 17.85
N ASN A 2 -26.08 -9.35 17.10
CA ASN A 2 -25.13 -10.33 16.58
C ASN A 2 -24.96 -10.08 15.08
N GLN A 3 -23.95 -9.28 14.75
CA GLN A 3 -23.36 -9.22 13.42
C GLN A 3 -21.86 -9.13 13.68
N ILE A 4 -21.15 -10.24 13.46
CA ILE A 4 -19.78 -10.21 12.99
C ILE A 4 -19.91 -10.31 11.47
N PRO A 5 -20.03 -9.18 10.74
CA PRO A 5 -20.01 -9.25 9.28
C PRO A 5 -18.59 -9.63 8.89
N GLY A 6 -18.50 -10.77 8.22
CA GLY A 6 -17.38 -11.07 7.37
C GLY A 6 -16.25 -11.85 8.01
N THR A 7 -16.08 -13.07 7.51
CA THR A 7 -14.76 -13.67 7.30
C THR A 7 -14.02 -12.92 6.16
N GLU A 8 -14.13 -11.58 6.10
CA GLU A 8 -13.57 -10.69 5.07
C GLU A 8 -12.63 -9.62 5.65
N ASN A 9 -12.31 -9.71 6.95
CA ASN A 9 -11.45 -8.79 7.70
C ASN A 9 -9.95 -8.87 7.33
N GLY A 10 -9.62 -9.31 6.11
CA GLY A 10 -8.26 -9.25 5.58
C GLY A 10 -7.99 -7.83 5.11
N ALA A 11 -7.68 -6.93 6.05
CA ALA A 11 -7.16 -5.61 5.68
C ALA A 11 -5.98 -5.85 4.72
N ASP A 12 -6.12 -5.36 3.49
CA ASP A 12 -5.13 -5.53 2.44
C ASP A 12 -3.80 -5.03 3.00
N ARG A 13 -2.79 -5.91 3.09
CA ARG A 13 -1.56 -5.59 3.86
C ARG A 13 -0.92 -4.31 3.33
N ILE A 14 -1.02 -4.09 2.02
CA ILE A 14 -0.56 -2.87 1.36
C ILE A 14 -1.30 -1.62 1.88
N THR A 15 -2.62 -1.69 2.03
CA THR A 15 -3.42 -0.60 2.61
C THR A 15 -3.07 -0.34 4.08
N VAL A 16 -2.70 -1.38 4.83
CA VAL A 16 -2.20 -1.22 6.21
C VAL A 16 -0.85 -0.49 6.20
N LEU A 17 0.13 -0.96 5.41
CA LEU A 17 1.44 -0.33 5.31
C LEU A 17 1.33 1.13 4.81
N TRP A 18 0.40 1.39 3.88
CA TRP A 18 0.06 2.73 3.41
C TRP A 18 -0.37 3.65 4.56
N ALA A 19 -1.29 3.21 5.41
CA ALA A 19 -1.72 3.96 6.58
C ALA A 19 -0.63 4.07 7.66
N GLU A 20 0.25 3.09 7.81
CA GLU A 20 1.39 3.17 8.73
C GLU A 20 2.41 4.24 8.30
N VAL A 21 2.65 4.34 6.99
CA VAL A 21 3.62 5.28 6.41
C VAL A 21 3.06 6.70 6.28
N LEU A 22 1.80 6.86 5.85
CA LEU A 22 1.17 8.17 5.64
C LEU A 22 0.43 8.69 6.88
N GLY A 23 0.06 7.80 7.79
CA GLY A 23 -0.71 8.09 9.00
C GLY A 23 -2.15 7.60 8.89
N THR A 24 -2.82 7.45 10.04
CA THR A 24 -4.16 6.86 10.17
C THR A 24 -5.30 7.66 9.53
N GLY A 25 -5.01 8.85 9.01
CA GLY A 25 -5.96 9.69 8.28
C GLY A 25 -5.76 9.66 6.75
N SER A 26 -4.88 8.81 6.23
CA SER A 26 -4.70 8.67 4.80
C SER A 26 -5.92 8.02 4.15
N ASP A 27 -6.31 8.56 3.01
CA ASP A 27 -7.38 8.05 2.17
C ASP A 27 -6.76 7.05 1.18
N PRO A 28 -7.15 5.75 1.21
CA PRO A 28 -6.63 4.76 0.30
C PRO A 28 -7.06 5.01 -1.15
N ASP A 29 -8.07 5.83 -1.40
CA ASP A 29 -8.55 6.19 -2.75
C ASP A 29 -7.82 7.41 -3.35
N LEU A 30 -6.97 8.10 -2.56
CA LEU A 30 -6.14 9.22 -3.01
C LEU A 30 -4.71 8.79 -3.28
N GLY A 31 -4.02 9.53 -4.15
CA GLY A 31 -2.62 9.29 -4.47
C GLY A 31 -1.70 9.44 -3.28
N PHE A 32 -0.48 8.90 -3.40
CA PHE A 32 0.50 8.93 -2.30
C PHE A 32 0.87 10.37 -1.92
N LEU A 33 1.10 11.22 -2.92
CA LEU A 33 1.41 12.64 -2.74
C LEU A 33 0.22 13.44 -2.20
N GLU A 34 -1.01 13.10 -2.61
CA GLU A 34 -2.23 13.76 -2.16
C GLU A 34 -2.50 13.54 -0.67
N ASN A 35 -2.12 12.36 -0.17
CA ASN A 35 -2.11 12.04 1.26
C ASN A 35 -0.98 12.72 2.06
N GLY A 36 -0.18 13.59 1.43
CA GLY A 36 0.97 14.22 2.06
C GLY A 36 2.22 13.33 2.10
N GLY A 37 2.27 12.29 1.26
CA GLY A 37 3.44 11.47 1.04
C GLY A 37 4.57 12.22 0.35
N ASP A 38 5.78 11.71 0.55
CA ASP A 38 7.01 12.23 -0.07
C ASP A 38 7.92 11.06 -0.48
N SER A 39 9.03 11.35 -1.15
CA SER A 39 9.96 10.32 -1.63
C SER A 39 10.55 9.47 -0.51
N PHE A 40 10.75 10.02 0.68
CA PHE A 40 11.29 9.28 1.82
C PHE A 40 10.26 8.29 2.36
N ARG A 41 9.01 8.70 2.47
CA ARG A 41 7.88 7.83 2.83
C ARG A 41 7.64 6.76 1.77
N ALA A 42 7.70 7.10 0.48
CA ALA A 42 7.53 6.13 -0.60
C ALA A 42 8.65 5.07 -0.58
N LEU A 43 9.90 5.49 -0.36
CA LEU A 43 11.03 4.57 -0.18
C LEU A 43 10.83 3.66 1.04
N THR A 44 10.32 4.20 2.14
CA THR A 44 9.99 3.43 3.35
C THR A 44 8.92 2.38 3.04
N LEU A 45 7.86 2.77 2.33
CA LEU A 45 6.78 1.86 1.93
C LEU A 45 7.29 0.76 1.01
N SER A 46 8.08 1.10 -0.02
CA SER A 46 8.72 0.14 -0.93
C SER A 46 9.56 -0.89 -0.16
N THR A 47 10.37 -0.43 0.80
CA THR A 47 11.19 -1.31 1.65
C THR A 47 10.33 -2.25 2.49
N MET A 48 9.30 -1.73 3.15
CA MET A 48 8.38 -2.54 3.98
C MET A 48 7.63 -3.58 3.14
N ILE A 49 7.21 -3.21 1.93
CA ILE A 49 6.55 -4.13 0.99
C ILE A 49 7.52 -5.25 0.58
N HIS A 50 8.78 -4.91 0.28
CA HIS A 50 9.80 -5.89 -0.04
C HIS A 50 10.09 -6.85 1.12
N GLU A 51 10.20 -6.35 2.35
CA GLU A 51 10.42 -7.20 3.53
C GLU A 51 9.25 -8.15 3.80
N GLU A 52 8.01 -7.71 3.57
CA GLU A 52 6.81 -8.50 3.84
C GLU A 52 6.46 -9.48 2.72
N THR A 53 6.69 -9.11 1.46
CA THR A 53 6.24 -9.86 0.28
C THR A 53 7.39 -10.50 -0.51
N GLY A 54 8.62 -10.04 -0.30
CA GLY A 54 9.80 -10.39 -1.11
C GLY A 54 9.86 -9.67 -2.46
N VAL A 55 8.88 -8.82 -2.78
CA VAL A 55 8.78 -8.12 -4.07
C VAL A 55 9.43 -6.75 -3.98
N GLU A 56 10.41 -6.49 -4.84
CA GLU A 56 11.00 -5.16 -4.98
C GLU A 56 10.16 -4.32 -5.96
N ILE A 57 9.72 -3.14 -5.53
CA ILE A 57 9.00 -2.16 -6.34
C ILE A 57 9.67 -0.79 -6.21
N ASP A 58 9.72 -0.02 -7.30
CA ASP A 58 10.34 1.31 -7.27
C ASP A 58 9.49 2.28 -6.44
N PHE A 59 10.15 3.12 -5.64
CA PHE A 59 9.46 4.17 -4.90
C PHE A 59 8.86 5.22 -5.85
N LEU A 60 9.39 5.38 -7.06
CA LEU A 60 8.78 6.23 -8.09
C LEU A 60 7.40 5.70 -8.49
N ASP A 61 7.25 4.40 -8.70
CA ASP A 61 5.96 3.79 -9.04
C ASP A 61 4.92 4.01 -7.93
N ILE A 62 5.36 4.01 -6.67
CA ILE A 62 4.50 4.35 -5.51
C ILE A 62 4.10 5.83 -5.53
N LEU A 63 5.04 6.74 -5.83
CA LEU A 63 4.75 8.17 -5.91
C LEU A 63 3.79 8.51 -7.06
N GLU A 64 3.91 7.81 -8.18
CA GLU A 64 3.05 7.96 -9.36
C GLU A 64 1.72 7.22 -9.22
N SER A 65 1.55 6.42 -8.16
CA SER A 65 0.31 5.68 -7.92
C SER A 65 -0.86 6.61 -7.57
N GLU A 66 -2.00 6.35 -8.21
CA GLU A 66 -3.23 7.12 -8.00
C GLU A 66 -3.92 6.79 -6.67
N ASN A 67 -3.56 5.66 -6.03
CA ASN A 67 -4.18 5.17 -4.79
C ASN A 67 -3.45 3.93 -4.24
N ALA A 68 -3.81 3.53 -3.02
CA ALA A 68 -3.26 2.33 -2.36
C ALA A 68 -3.55 1.04 -3.15
N HIS A 69 -4.68 0.98 -3.87
CA HIS A 69 -5.04 -0.18 -4.68
C HIS A 69 -4.12 -0.36 -5.90
N ALA A 70 -3.69 0.74 -6.53
CA ALA A 70 -2.72 0.71 -7.62
C ALA A 70 -1.39 0.13 -7.16
N VAL A 71 -0.89 0.50 -5.98
CA VAL A 71 0.34 -0.09 -5.39
C VAL A 71 0.16 -1.58 -5.14
N ARG A 72 -0.99 -2.00 -4.61
CA ARG A 72 -1.26 -3.43 -4.42
C ARG A 72 -1.23 -4.21 -5.73
N ASP A 73 -1.84 -3.65 -6.76
CA ASP A 73 -1.89 -4.29 -8.06
C ASP A 73 -0.49 -4.36 -8.71
N LEU A 74 0.36 -3.34 -8.51
CA LEU A 74 1.79 -3.37 -8.87
C LEU A 74 2.51 -4.53 -8.18
N VAL A 75 2.39 -4.65 -6.86
CA VAL A 75 3.01 -5.74 -6.08
C VAL A 75 2.54 -7.10 -6.56
N ARG A 76 1.23 -7.28 -6.80
CA ARG A 76 0.69 -8.55 -7.30
C ARG A 76 1.23 -8.89 -8.68
N SER A 77 1.26 -7.90 -9.58
CA SER A 77 1.78 -8.10 -10.94
C SER A 77 3.26 -8.47 -10.98
N ALA A 78 4.05 -7.88 -10.08
CA ALA A 78 5.46 -8.20 -9.92
C ALA A 78 5.68 -9.57 -9.25
N ALA A 79 4.84 -9.95 -8.27
CA ALA A 79 4.87 -11.27 -7.65
C ALA A 79 4.52 -12.40 -8.63
N ASP A 80 3.50 -12.22 -9.46
CA ASP A 80 3.06 -13.21 -10.48
C ASP A 80 4.10 -13.40 -11.60
N SER A 81 5.01 -12.45 -11.76
CA SER A 81 6.05 -12.48 -12.81
C SER A 81 7.36 -13.15 -12.35
N SER A 82 7.45 -13.63 -11.10
CA SER A 82 8.68 -14.12 -10.48
C SER A 82 8.74 -15.62 -10.20
#